data_AF-A0A9E5LHU2-F1
#
_entry.id   AF-A0A9E5LHU2-F1
#
_cell.length_a   1.000
_cell.length_b   1.000
_cell.length_c   1.000
_cell.angle_alpha   90.00
_cell.angle_beta   90.00
_cell.angle_gamma   90.00
#
_symmetry.space_group_name_H-M   'P 1'
#
loop_
_entity.id
_entity.type
_entity.pdbx_description
1 polymer ?
#
loop_
_entity_poly.entity_id
_entity_poly.type
_entity_poly.pdbx_seq_one_letter_code
_entity_poly.pdbx_strand_id
1 'polypeptide(L)' 'MTTHTDFWLNEVLMRHLAYKHLEISSRRLRSIACGAGYVTPAGHLTDAGRIFAANIKTSDPWLVQNDLR' A
#
# COMPACT_ATOMS: atom_id res chain seq x y z
N MET A 1 4.22 -18.31 -3.65
CA MET A 1 5.32 -17.58 -3.00
C MET A 1 5.18 -16.11 -3.37
N THR A 2 4.68 -15.28 -2.45
CA THR A 2 4.79 -13.82 -2.59
C THR A 2 6.27 -13.49 -2.52
N THR A 3 6.82 -12.90 -3.58
CA THR A 3 8.22 -12.46 -3.60
C THR A 3 8.41 -11.42 -2.50
N HIS A 4 9.61 -11.34 -1.91
CA HIS A 4 9.94 -10.35 -0.88
C HIS A 4 9.58 -8.91 -1.33
N THR A 5 9.66 -8.65 -2.63
CA THR A 5 9.24 -7.41 -3.30
C THR A 5 7.74 -7.11 -3.18
N ASP A 6 6.87 -8.11 -3.36
CA ASP A 6 5.41 -7.93 -3.28
C ASP A 6 4.97 -7.55 -1.86
N PHE A 7 5.70 -8.01 -0.83
CA PHE A 7 5.43 -7.60 0.55
C PHE A 7 5.64 -6.09 0.74
N TRP A 8 6.80 -5.57 0.33
CA TRP A 8 7.14 -4.16 0.49
C TRP A 8 6.26 -3.24 -0.37
N LEU A 9 5.89 -3.67 -1.57
CA LEU A 9 4.94 -2.93 -2.41
C LEU A 9 3.55 -2.85 -1.77
N ASN A 10 3.10 -3.93 -1.14
CA ASN A 10 1.80 -3.93 -0.46
C ASN A 10 1.84 -3.04 0.78
N GLU A 11 2.93 -3.05 1.55
CA GLU A 11 3.12 -2.14 2.68
C GLU A 11 3.11 -0.66 2.25
N VAL A 12 3.83 -0.30 1.19
CA VAL A 12 3.85 1.06 0.65
C VAL A 12 2.46 1.49 0.20
N LEU A 13 1.73 0.62 -0.50
CA LEU A 13 0.34 0.86 -0.91
C LEU A 13 -0.58 1.09 0.30
N MET A 14 -0.52 0.22 1.30
CA MET A 14 -1.38 0.31 2.49
C MET A 14 -1.07 1.54 3.32
N ARG A 15 0.22 1.89 3.49
CA ARG A 15 0.65 3.14 4.17
C ARG A 15 0.17 4.39 3.44
N HIS A 16 0.27 4.42 2.11
CA HIS A 16 -0.23 5.54 1.31
C HIS A 16 -1.75 5.71 1.44
N LEU A 17 -2.50 4.61 1.40
CA LEU A 17 -3.95 4.65 1.60
C LEU A 17 -4.31 5.05 3.04
N ALA A 18 -3.60 4.56 4.04
CA ALA A 18 -3.80 4.93 5.45
C ALA A 18 -3.63 6.44 5.65
N TYR A 19 -2.60 7.02 5.04
CA TYR A 19 -2.34 8.46 5.08
C TYR A 19 -3.45 9.26 4.40
N LYS A 20 -3.83 8.91 3.17
CA LYS A 20 -4.86 9.62 2.40
C LYS A 20 -6.24 9.56 3.02
N HIS A 21 -6.50 8.53 3.83
CA HIS A 21 -7.82 8.29 4.41
C HIS A 21 -7.92 8.54 5.93
N LEU A 22 -6.86 9.04 6.59
CA LEU A 22 -6.82 9.44 8.01
C LEU A 22 -7.45 8.41 8.97
N GLU A 23 -6.65 7.43 9.42
CA GLU A 23 -6.98 6.50 10.52
C GLU A 23 -8.12 5.49 10.23
N ILE A 24 -8.20 4.99 9.01
CA ILE A 24 -9.08 3.86 8.68
C ILE A 24 -8.44 2.53 9.11
N SER A 25 -9.22 1.65 9.75
CA SER A 25 -8.77 0.28 10.10
C SER A 25 -8.20 -0.48 8.90
N SER A 26 -7.20 -1.35 9.14
CA SER A 26 -6.52 -2.14 8.11
C SER A 26 -7.47 -2.95 7.20
N ARG A 27 -8.57 -3.46 7.75
CA ARG A 27 -9.62 -4.16 7.00
C ARG A 27 -10.29 -3.25 5.96
N ARG A 28 -10.58 -2.01 6.32
CA ARG A 28 -11.27 -1.05 5.46
C ARG A 28 -10.30 -0.43 4.44
N LEU A 29 -9.03 -0.27 4.77
CA LEU A 29 -7.97 0.04 3.80
C LEU A 29 -7.83 -1.06 2.73
N ARG A 30 -7.81 -2.33 3.14
CA ARG A 30 -7.78 -3.45 2.20
C ARG A 30 -9.03 -3.49 1.32
N SER A 31 -10.20 -3.17 1.87
CA SER A 31 -11.43 -3.05 1.08
C SER A 31 -11.35 -1.92 0.04
N ILE A 32 -10.75 -0.77 0.39
CA ILE A 32 -10.53 0.34 -0.54
C ILE A 32 -9.53 -0.07 -1.63
N ALA A 33 -8.40 -0.68 -1.25
CA ALA A 33 -7.40 -1.18 -2.19
C ALA A 33 -7.99 -2.24 -3.14
N CYS A 34 -8.89 -3.10 -2.63
CA CYS A 34 -9.60 -4.08 -3.43
C CYS A 34 -10.61 -3.43 -4.38
N GLY A 35 -11.40 -2.46 -3.90
CA GLY A 35 -12.35 -1.72 -4.73
C GLY A 35 -11.67 -0.87 -5.82
N ALA A 36 -10.46 -0.39 -5.56
CA ALA A 36 -9.63 0.33 -6.52
C ALA A 36 -8.86 -0.60 -7.48
N GLY A 37 -8.95 -1.91 -7.31
CA GLY A 37 -8.29 -2.90 -8.18
C GLY A 37 -6.78 -3.05 -7.97
N TYR A 38 -6.22 -2.52 -6.88
CA TYR A 38 -4.79 -2.67 -6.54
C TYR A 38 -4.48 -4.00 -5.87
N VAL A 39 -5.47 -4.58 -5.19
CA VAL A 39 -5.35 -5.84 -4.47
C VAL A 39 -6.52 -6.74 -4.83
N THR A 40 -6.26 -8.03 -5.01
CA THR A 40 -7.28 -9.06 -5.24
C THR A 40 -8.12 -9.29 -3.98
N PRO A 41 -9.32 -9.88 -4.07
CA PRO A 41 -10.11 -10.26 -2.89
C PRO A 41 -9.35 -11.17 -1.91
N ALA A 42 -8.38 -11.95 -2.41
CA ALA A 42 -7.49 -12.81 -1.60
C ALA A 42 -6.37 -12.04 -0.88
N GLY A 43 -6.19 -10.74 -1.15
CA GLY A 43 -5.16 -9.92 -0.51
C GLY A 43 -3.82 -9.85 -1.26
N HIS A 44 -3.73 -10.40 -2.48
CA HIS A 44 -2.53 -10.31 -3.32
C HIS A 44 -2.54 -9.04 -4.19
N LEU A 45 -1.38 -8.42 -4.41
CA LEU A 45 -1.26 -7.31 -5.35
C LEU A 45 -1.62 -7.73 -6.78
N THR A 46 -2.35 -6.87 -7.46
CA THR A 46 -2.52 -6.94 -8.92
C THR A 46 -1.34 -6.27 -9.62
N ASP A 47 -1.23 -6.44 -10.94
CA ASP A 47 -0.21 -5.73 -11.72
C ASP A 47 -0.37 -4.20 -11.62
N ALA A 48 -1.61 -3.72 -11.62
CA ALA A 48 -1.92 -2.31 -11.39
C ALA A 48 -1.46 -1.85 -9.99
N GLY A 49 -1.70 -2.66 -8.96
CA GLY A 49 -1.24 -2.39 -7.59
C GLY A 49 0.28 -2.36 -7.48
N ARG A 50 0.98 -3.29 -8.15
CA ARG A 50 2.45 -3.31 -8.21
C ARG A 50 3.01 -2.05 -8.87
N ILE A 51 2.48 -1.68 -10.04
CA ILE A 51 2.92 -0.48 -10.77
C ILE A 51 2.66 0.77 -9.95
N PHE A 52 1.46 0.91 -9.38
CA PHE A 52 1.12 2.06 -8.54
C PHE A 52 2.04 2.14 -7.32
N ALA A 53 2.19 1.04 -6.58
CA ALA A 53 3.06 0.98 -5.40
C ALA A 53 4.52 1.30 -5.72
N ALA A 54 5.04 0.83 -6.84
CA ALA A 54 6.40 1.13 -7.28
C ALA A 54 6.60 2.60 -7.70
N ASN A 55 5.52 3.29 -8.09
CA ASN A 55 5.54 4.71 -8.47
C ASN A 55 5.16 5.66 -7.34
N ILE A 56 4.74 5.16 -6.17
CA ILE A 56 4.63 5.98 -4.97
C ILE A 56 6.05 6.44 -4.63
N LYS A 57 6.31 7.74 -4.82
CA LYS A 57 7.59 8.35 -4.45
C LYS A 57 7.77 8.18 -2.94
N THR A 58 8.66 7.29 -2.53
CA THR A 58 9.15 7.19 -1.14
C THR A 58 9.85 8.48 -0.67
N SER A 59 10.11 9.42 -1.58
CA SER A 59 10.51 10.80 -1.29
C SER A 59 9.35 11.70 -0.84
N ASP A 60 8.14 11.17 -0.61
CA ASP A 60 7.16 11.83 0.25
C ASP A 60 7.86 12.11 1.60
N PRO A 61 8.11 13.39 1.97
CA PRO A 61 8.92 13.74 3.15
C PRO A 61 8.42 13.12 4.47
N TRP A 62 7.18 12.64 4.46
CA TRP A 62 6.46 12.09 5.59
C TRP A 62 6.61 10.57 5.75
N LEU A 63 7.07 9.85 4.71
CA LEU A 63 7.40 8.42 4.79
C LEU A 63 8.72 8.20 5.54
N VAL A 64 9.66 9.13 5.41
CA VAL A 64 10.96 9.12 6.11
C VAL A 64 10.84 9.50 7.59
N GLN A 65 9.81 10.26 7.98
CA GLN A 65 9.66 10.71 9.38
C GLN A 65 9.21 9.62 10.36
N ASN A 66 8.61 8.51 9.89
CA ASN A 66 8.15 7.44 10.79
C ASN A 66 9.22 6.38 11.10
N ASP A 67 10.35 6.36 10.36
CA ASP A 67 11.48 5.46 10.65
C ASP A 67 12.53 6.09 11.61
N LEU A 68 12.30 7.33 12.06
CA LEU A 68 13.24 8.09 12.92
C LEU A 68 12.73 8.30 14.37
N ARG A 69 11.81 7.47 14.87
CA ARG A 69 11.30 7.60 16.24
C ARG A 69 11.29 6.31 17.02
#